data_AF-A0A8J2ER03-F1
#
_entry.id   AF-A0A8J2ER03-F1
#
_cell.length_a   1.000
_cell.length_b   1.000
_cell.length_c   1.000
_cell.angle_alpha   90.00
_cell.angle_beta   90.00
_cell.angle_gamma   90.00
#
_symmetry.space_group_name_H-M   'P 1'
#
loop_
_entity.id
_entity.type
_entity.pdbx_description
1 polymer ?
#
loop_
_entity_poly.entity_id
_entity_poly.type
_entity_poly.pdbx_seq_one_letter_code
_entity_poly.pdbx_strand_id
1 'polypeptide(L)'
;MADGEGGGGNRRVAEPEVKIPIVRVKEQPRRHKVISFGYMVTIPEESDIPGEVRTVVPDVYKFQYPPVPEVPDDLVPGVIPANFQAGVEVDDTTVFFETKEGDNGPEYRVAYVHPENILLDWTDDVDALWIESLQILEDNRELSEEALDFLDADPLSLFGIADPVTQKALEKAATVPMLKCMGQRPVLEEWFAYLNADPEADKEFSWVVEAFAEVELPVPWTSYKGVGSIVCYLNNESQETTWKHPFYDYFSQLLDHCRRASQEEHIKLRLNRMLWTYEAESQHDVSLQQPLISPLYVQQIAEMLKIDLPKEPFMVRTLKTFLKAFSQQYRLEEEIDSQEVKWCLEIVENERAKAGIARNMDLEDDPGELVNPSAHAQLYCIECQVIATCYCPDCEDCFCENCFERLHSKGNRHKHEPNHLIPCCLCRAFPAKLQCTYTFGNYCHECYARKHVKTLPKFLDLKPLRIDYTARRKPDAGAAAGGSPASKAAPGAAAGAGPGGGAATSTAKPPGGPARVWALGEVNPAFEAQEGFSKRAPIQTTLGEEWSAFYDLRGVKYYYNFTTGESMRRPHERFIDIAVEKDALVVKDEEWTPEYKEVIRQMAVSKEGRKLGAFGTGIGPNA
;
A
#
# COMPACT_ATOMS: atom_id res chain seq x y z
N MET A 1 38.94 -64.88 50.16
CA MET A 1 37.48 -65.06 50.21
C MET A 1 36.91 -63.67 50.04
N ALA A 2 36.54 -63.24 48.83
CA ALA A 2 35.43 -63.74 48.00
C ALA A 2 34.07 -63.37 48.64
N ASP A 3 33.10 -62.71 48.01
CA ASP A 3 32.98 -62.06 46.67
C ASP A 3 31.98 -60.88 46.82
N GLY A 4 31.78 -59.92 45.90
CA GLY A 4 32.39 -59.66 44.58
C GLY A 4 31.48 -58.69 43.78
N GLU A 5 32.03 -57.75 43.01
CA GLU A 5 31.24 -56.67 42.37
C GLU A 5 30.84 -56.99 40.91
N GLY A 6 29.53 -57.03 40.65
CA GLY A 6 28.97 -57.31 39.33
C GLY A 6 29.03 -56.10 38.40
N GLY A 7 30.04 -56.05 37.53
CA GLY A 7 30.11 -55.08 36.44
C GLY A 7 29.02 -55.31 35.39
N GLY A 8 27.91 -54.56 35.51
CA GLY A 8 26.85 -54.52 34.52
C GLY A 8 27.31 -53.85 33.23
N GLY A 9 27.92 -54.63 32.33
CA GLY A 9 28.33 -54.15 31.01
C GLY A 9 27.11 -53.73 30.19
N ASN A 10 26.93 -52.41 30.05
CA ASN A 10 25.87 -51.84 29.21
C ASN A 10 26.18 -52.18 27.74
N ARG A 11 25.59 -53.28 27.26
CA ARG A 11 25.74 -53.78 25.90
C ARG A 11 25.03 -52.79 24.97
N ARG A 12 25.77 -51.77 24.49
CA ARG A 12 25.33 -50.91 23.39
C ARG A 12 24.88 -51.84 22.26
N VAL A 13 23.59 -51.83 21.96
CA VAL A 13 23.06 -52.45 20.76
C VAL A 13 23.69 -51.68 19.61
N ALA A 14 24.43 -52.36 18.75
CA ALA A 14 24.95 -51.72 17.55
C ALA A 14 23.75 -51.29 16.70
N GLU A 15 23.70 -50.02 16.33
CA GLU A 15 22.73 -49.53 15.35
C GLU A 15 22.91 -50.32 14.05
N PRO A 16 21.82 -50.71 13.38
CA PRO A 16 21.91 -51.48 12.15
C PRO A 16 22.61 -50.65 11.07
N GLU A 17 23.71 -51.17 10.51
CA GLU A 17 24.39 -50.55 9.37
C GLU A 17 23.39 -50.42 8.21
N VAL A 18 22.98 -49.18 7.90
CA VAL A 18 22.13 -48.87 6.75
C VAL A 18 22.91 -49.17 5.49
N LYS A 19 22.51 -50.22 4.77
CA LYS A 19 23.13 -50.60 3.50
C LYS A 19 22.59 -49.70 2.41
N ILE A 20 23.45 -48.82 1.89
CA ILE A 20 23.13 -47.97 0.74
C ILE A 20 22.82 -48.88 -0.47
N PRO A 21 21.65 -48.75 -1.12
CA PRO A 21 21.27 -49.56 -2.28
C PRO A 21 22.16 -49.27 -3.50
N ILE A 22 22.41 -50.29 -4.32
CA ILE A 22 23.21 -50.19 -5.55
C ILE A 22 22.29 -50.36 -6.75
N VAL A 23 22.12 -49.27 -7.51
CA VAL A 23 21.31 -49.18 -8.72
C VAL A 23 21.99 -49.93 -9.87
N ARG A 24 21.23 -50.78 -10.56
CA ARG A 24 21.74 -51.59 -11.68
C ARG A 24 21.44 -50.95 -13.02
N VAL A 25 22.47 -50.43 -13.68
CA VAL A 25 22.33 -49.81 -15.00
C VAL A 25 22.39 -50.87 -16.11
N LYS A 26 21.25 -51.11 -16.76
CA LYS A 26 21.13 -51.88 -18.02
C LYS A 26 21.52 -50.97 -19.18
N GLU A 27 22.32 -51.43 -20.14
CA GLU A 27 22.68 -50.61 -21.31
C GLU A 27 21.43 -50.39 -22.19
N GLN A 28 20.89 -49.17 -22.17
CA GLN A 28 19.61 -48.84 -22.80
C GLN A 28 19.62 -47.44 -23.44
N PRO A 29 18.81 -47.22 -24.49
CA PRO A 29 18.65 -45.90 -25.08
C PRO A 29 17.97 -44.94 -24.10
N ARG A 30 18.54 -43.74 -23.92
CA ARG A 30 17.99 -42.67 -23.08
C ARG A 30 16.67 -42.14 -23.63
N ARG A 31 15.55 -42.73 -23.21
CA ARG A 31 14.17 -42.31 -23.57
C ARG A 31 13.45 -41.52 -22.48
N HIS A 32 14.06 -41.33 -21.31
CA HIS A 32 13.45 -40.55 -20.24
C HIS A 32 13.43 -39.04 -20.53
N LYS A 33 12.41 -38.39 -19.99
CA LYS A 33 12.18 -36.95 -20.05
C LYS A 33 11.87 -36.47 -18.64
N VAL A 34 12.84 -35.82 -18.00
CA VAL A 34 12.67 -35.23 -16.67
C VAL A 34 11.67 -34.06 -16.78
N ILE A 35 10.59 -34.13 -16.00
CA ILE A 35 9.49 -33.16 -15.95
C ILE A 35 9.70 -32.19 -14.79
N SER A 36 10.12 -32.72 -13.63
CA SER A 36 10.55 -31.99 -12.43
C SER A 36 11.79 -32.65 -11.84
N PHE A 37 12.81 -31.88 -11.49
CA PHE A 37 13.99 -32.40 -10.77
C PHE A 37 13.75 -32.56 -9.25
N GLY A 38 12.66 -32.05 -8.69
CA GLY A 38 12.43 -32.14 -7.25
C GLY A 38 13.37 -31.25 -6.40
N TYR A 39 13.67 -31.66 -5.17
CA TYR A 39 14.66 -31.07 -4.27
C TYR A 39 15.37 -32.17 -3.46
N MET A 40 16.58 -31.90 -2.97
CA MET A 40 17.27 -32.84 -2.08
C MET A 40 16.81 -32.63 -0.64
N VAL A 41 16.33 -33.69 0.01
CA VAL A 41 15.97 -33.68 1.43
C VAL A 41 17.25 -33.60 2.25
N THR A 42 17.35 -32.61 3.15
CA THR A 42 18.51 -32.42 4.03
C THR A 42 18.08 -32.18 5.46
N ILE A 43 18.75 -32.84 6.40
CA ILE A 43 18.54 -32.65 7.85
C ILE A 43 19.70 -31.80 8.39
N PRO A 44 19.43 -30.85 9.31
CA PRO A 44 20.48 -30.16 10.06
C PRO A 44 21.17 -31.13 11.02
N GLU A 45 22.46 -31.37 10.79
CA GLU A 45 23.36 -32.11 11.67
C GLU A 45 24.20 -31.11 12.49
N GLU A 46 24.29 -31.31 13.81
CA GLU A 46 25.21 -30.55 14.66
C GLU A 46 26.64 -30.89 14.27
N SER A 47 27.41 -29.92 13.76
CA SER A 47 28.81 -30.15 13.47
C SER A 47 29.67 -30.13 14.74
N ASP A 48 30.87 -30.70 14.68
CA ASP A 48 31.88 -30.61 15.75
C ASP A 48 32.32 -29.15 16.06
N ILE A 49 31.92 -28.18 15.23
CA ILE A 49 32.27 -26.76 15.36
C ILE A 49 31.09 -26.02 16.02
N PRO A 50 31.26 -25.46 17.24
CA PRO A 50 30.17 -24.80 17.95
C PRO A 50 29.57 -23.63 17.17
N GLY A 51 28.32 -23.78 16.74
CA GLY A 51 27.56 -22.77 16.00
C GLY A 51 27.52 -22.95 14.48
N GLU A 52 28.20 -23.94 13.91
CA GLU A 52 28.08 -24.31 12.50
C GLU A 52 27.08 -25.47 12.34
N VAL A 53 25.95 -25.20 11.70
CA VAL A 53 24.92 -26.20 11.36
C VAL A 53 25.22 -26.74 9.97
N ARG A 54 25.49 -28.03 9.85
CA ARG A 54 25.78 -28.67 8.56
C ARG A 54 24.52 -29.35 8.05
N THR A 55 24.09 -29.06 6.83
CA THR A 55 23.01 -29.81 6.19
C THR A 55 23.56 -31.10 5.56
N VAL A 56 22.96 -32.24 5.90
CA VAL A 56 23.36 -33.55 5.39
C VAL A 56 22.13 -34.30 4.86
N VAL A 57 22.30 -34.94 3.69
CA VAL A 57 21.27 -35.81 3.09
C VAL A 57 21.17 -37.09 3.94
N PRO A 58 19.97 -37.53 4.35
CA PRO A 58 19.80 -38.78 5.10
C PRO A 58 20.21 -40.01 4.28
N ASP A 59 20.70 -41.07 4.93
CA ASP A 59 21.16 -42.27 4.21
C ASP A 59 20.05 -43.00 3.45
N VAL A 60 18.80 -42.89 3.89
CA VAL A 60 17.61 -43.43 3.19
C VAL A 60 17.32 -42.77 1.84
N TYR A 61 17.87 -41.58 1.58
CA TYR A 61 17.80 -40.89 0.29
C TYR A 61 19.06 -41.10 -0.58
N LYS A 62 20.04 -41.90 -0.12
CA LYS A 62 21.27 -42.17 -0.87
C LYS A 62 21.19 -43.51 -1.59
N PHE A 63 21.80 -43.57 -2.77
CA PHE A 63 22.07 -44.81 -3.49
C PHE A 63 23.50 -44.77 -4.07
N GLN A 64 23.95 -45.87 -4.66
CA GLN A 64 25.19 -45.94 -5.44
C GLN A 64 24.87 -46.39 -6.85
N TYR A 65 25.53 -45.83 -7.86
CA TYR A 65 25.33 -46.20 -9.25
C TYR A 65 26.63 -46.09 -10.06
N PRO A 66 26.84 -46.95 -11.07
CA PRO A 66 27.93 -46.79 -12.02
C PRO A 66 27.56 -45.66 -13.02
N PRO A 67 28.38 -44.59 -13.15
CA PRO A 67 28.09 -43.47 -14.04
C PRO A 67 28.30 -43.81 -15.52
N VAL A 68 29.02 -44.91 -15.80
CA VAL A 68 29.25 -45.47 -17.13
C VAL A 68 28.92 -46.97 -17.06
N PRO A 69 27.98 -47.51 -17.86
CA PRO A 69 27.59 -48.93 -17.80
C PRO A 69 28.77 -49.90 -18.04
N GLU A 70 29.75 -49.46 -18.83
CA GLU A 70 30.97 -50.22 -19.18
C GLU A 70 31.92 -50.46 -17.99
N VAL A 71 31.79 -49.70 -16.90
CA VAL A 71 32.68 -49.76 -15.73
C VAL A 71 31.84 -49.93 -14.44
N PRO A 72 31.25 -51.12 -14.21
CA PRO A 72 30.30 -51.34 -13.10
C PRO A 72 30.95 -51.27 -11.70
N ASP A 73 32.27 -51.35 -11.59
CA ASP A 73 33.00 -51.29 -10.32
C ASP A 73 33.18 -49.84 -9.79
N ASP A 74 33.02 -48.81 -10.64
CA ASP A 74 33.22 -47.40 -10.27
C ASP A 74 31.92 -46.78 -9.76
N LEU A 75 31.53 -47.17 -8.54
CA LEU A 75 30.27 -46.74 -7.91
C LEU A 75 30.36 -45.31 -7.35
N VAL A 76 29.52 -44.42 -7.89
CA VAL A 76 29.38 -43.03 -7.45
C VAL A 76 28.12 -42.91 -6.57
N PRO A 77 28.15 -42.15 -5.46
CA PRO A 77 26.94 -41.87 -4.68
C PRO A 77 25.95 -41.02 -5.49
N GLY A 78 24.67 -41.39 -5.45
CA GLY A 78 23.55 -40.61 -5.95
C GLY A 78 22.57 -40.26 -4.83
N VAL A 79 21.78 -39.22 -5.04
CA VAL A 79 20.71 -38.79 -4.13
C VAL A 79 19.36 -38.92 -4.83
N ILE A 80 18.37 -39.45 -4.13
CA ILE A 80 16.97 -39.49 -4.55
C ILE A 80 16.34 -38.14 -4.17
N PRO A 81 15.96 -37.30 -5.14
CA PRO A 81 15.21 -36.08 -4.86
C PRO A 81 13.77 -36.38 -4.43
N ALA A 82 13.17 -35.53 -3.60
CA ALA A 82 11.73 -35.47 -3.34
C ALA A 82 11.03 -34.55 -4.36
N ASN A 83 9.78 -34.84 -4.73
CA ASN A 83 9.00 -34.14 -5.76
C ASN A 83 9.65 -34.16 -7.15
N PHE A 84 10.39 -35.22 -7.45
CA PHE A 84 10.87 -35.54 -8.80
C PHE A 84 9.74 -36.12 -9.63
N GLN A 85 9.77 -35.85 -10.92
CA GLN A 85 8.84 -36.43 -11.88
C GLN A 85 9.55 -36.62 -13.20
N ALA A 86 9.48 -37.82 -13.78
CA ALA A 86 9.96 -38.10 -15.12
C ALA A 86 8.97 -38.98 -15.88
N GLY A 87 8.90 -38.78 -17.20
CA GLY A 87 8.17 -39.65 -18.12
C GLY A 87 9.12 -40.45 -19.00
N VAL A 88 8.74 -41.67 -19.36
CA VAL A 88 9.45 -42.53 -20.32
C VAL A 88 8.46 -42.94 -21.41
N GLU A 89 8.79 -42.65 -22.68
CA GLU A 89 7.93 -42.92 -23.84
C GLU A 89 8.14 -44.36 -24.35
N VAL A 90 7.05 -45.13 -24.40
CA VAL A 90 7.00 -46.56 -24.72
C VAL A 90 5.71 -46.87 -25.50
N ASP A 91 5.81 -47.47 -26.67
CA ASP A 91 4.68 -47.88 -27.54
C ASP A 91 3.57 -46.81 -27.68
N ASP A 92 3.95 -45.59 -28.08
CA ASP A 92 3.08 -44.40 -28.20
C ASP A 92 2.38 -43.96 -26.89
N THR A 93 2.75 -44.53 -25.75
CA THR A 93 2.27 -44.15 -24.40
C THR A 93 3.43 -43.65 -23.53
N THR A 94 3.11 -43.12 -22.35
CA THR A 94 4.11 -42.62 -21.39
C THR A 94 3.88 -43.26 -20.03
N VAL A 95 4.91 -43.87 -19.47
CA VAL A 95 4.97 -44.23 -18.04
C VAL A 95 5.57 -43.06 -17.27
N PHE A 96 4.94 -42.65 -16.18
CA PHE A 96 5.41 -41.58 -15.30
C PHE A 96 5.87 -42.16 -13.97
N PHE A 97 6.99 -41.66 -13.48
CA PHE A 97 7.53 -41.98 -12.16
C PHE A 97 7.67 -40.71 -11.33
N GLU A 98 7.19 -40.76 -10.11
CA GLU A 98 7.15 -39.66 -9.17
C GLU A 98 7.77 -40.05 -7.83
N THR A 99 8.43 -39.09 -7.18
CA THR A 99 8.90 -39.21 -5.80
C THR A 99 8.29 -38.10 -4.95
N LYS A 100 8.22 -38.31 -3.64
CA LYS A 100 7.97 -37.27 -2.63
C LYS A 100 8.77 -37.54 -1.35
N GLU A 101 8.75 -36.57 -0.46
CA GLU A 101 9.24 -36.75 0.91
C GLU A 101 8.20 -37.52 1.74
N GLY A 102 8.62 -38.63 2.36
CA GLY A 102 7.81 -39.46 3.24
C GLY A 102 8.43 -39.61 4.64
N ASP A 103 7.65 -40.10 5.61
CA ASP A 103 8.03 -40.11 7.04
C ASP A 103 9.28 -40.96 7.34
N ASN A 104 9.50 -42.04 6.58
CA ASN A 104 10.60 -42.99 6.78
C ASN A 104 11.70 -42.91 5.70
N GLY A 105 11.50 -42.10 4.65
CA GLY A 105 12.34 -42.09 3.46
C GLY A 105 11.61 -41.54 2.23
N PRO A 106 12.21 -41.64 1.03
CA PRO A 106 11.52 -41.31 -0.21
C PRO A 106 10.31 -42.22 -0.42
N GLU A 107 9.17 -41.63 -0.76
CA GLU A 107 8.01 -42.39 -1.24
C GLU A 107 7.89 -42.22 -2.77
N TYR A 108 7.48 -43.30 -3.44
CA TYR A 108 7.47 -43.44 -4.90
C TYR A 108 6.07 -43.72 -5.42
N ARG A 109 5.77 -43.29 -6.66
CA ARG A 109 4.48 -43.51 -7.34
C ARG A 109 4.67 -43.70 -8.84
N VAL A 110 3.85 -44.57 -9.45
CA VAL A 110 3.82 -44.79 -10.91
C VAL A 110 2.45 -44.47 -11.48
N ALA A 111 2.42 -43.77 -12.61
CA ALA A 111 1.20 -43.47 -13.38
C ALA A 111 1.41 -43.80 -14.87
N TYR A 112 0.32 -44.05 -15.61
CA TYR A 112 0.37 -44.55 -16.98
C TYR A 112 -0.55 -43.75 -17.92
N VAL A 113 -0.05 -43.41 -19.13
CA VAL A 113 -0.71 -42.55 -20.14
C VAL A 113 -0.87 -41.08 -19.71
N HIS A 114 -1.30 -40.81 -18.48
CA HIS A 114 -1.44 -39.48 -17.91
C HIS A 114 -0.97 -39.47 -16.45
N PRO A 115 -0.35 -38.39 -15.92
CA PRO A 115 0.08 -38.32 -14.51
C PRO A 115 -1.05 -38.52 -13.49
N GLU A 116 -2.31 -38.30 -13.89
CA GLU A 116 -3.50 -38.50 -13.05
C GLU A 116 -3.96 -39.97 -13.00
N ASN A 117 -3.53 -40.82 -13.94
CA ASN A 117 -3.92 -42.22 -14.05
C ASN A 117 -2.90 -43.09 -13.31
N ILE A 118 -2.99 -43.06 -11.98
CA ILE A 118 -2.10 -43.75 -11.04
C ILE A 118 -2.29 -45.27 -11.18
N LEU A 119 -1.21 -46.01 -11.41
CA LEU A 119 -1.21 -47.48 -11.38
C LEU A 119 -1.19 -47.99 -9.95
N LEU A 120 -0.26 -47.45 -9.16
CA LEU A 120 -0.03 -47.79 -7.75
C LEU A 120 0.23 -46.52 -6.97
N ASP A 121 -0.37 -46.43 -5.78
CA ASP A 121 -0.23 -45.28 -4.89
C ASP A 121 1.11 -45.30 -4.15
N TRP A 122 1.36 -44.27 -3.32
CA TRP A 122 2.64 -44.06 -2.66
C TRP A 122 3.12 -45.23 -1.79
N THR A 123 4.40 -45.61 -1.94
CA THR A 123 5.11 -46.62 -1.14
C THR A 123 6.58 -46.27 -0.96
N ASP A 124 7.22 -46.77 0.10
CA ASP A 124 8.65 -46.61 0.41
C ASP A 124 9.54 -47.70 -0.23
N ASP A 125 8.97 -48.77 -0.78
CA ASP A 125 9.69 -49.84 -1.47
C ASP A 125 9.61 -49.68 -3.01
N VAL A 126 10.68 -49.13 -3.59
CA VAL A 126 10.78 -48.88 -5.05
C VAL A 126 10.83 -50.17 -5.88
N ASP A 127 11.40 -51.25 -5.33
CA ASP A 127 11.54 -52.53 -6.04
C ASP A 127 10.18 -53.22 -6.09
N ALA A 128 9.45 -53.25 -4.97
CA ALA A 128 8.09 -53.79 -4.91
C ALA A 128 7.13 -53.00 -5.81
N LEU A 129 7.18 -51.66 -5.76
CA LEU A 129 6.38 -50.78 -6.62
C LEU A 129 6.60 -51.08 -8.10
N TRP A 130 7.85 -51.24 -8.51
CA TRP A 130 8.18 -51.43 -9.92
C TRP A 130 7.78 -52.81 -10.41
N ILE A 131 8.03 -53.87 -9.63
CA ILE A 131 7.59 -55.23 -9.95
C ILE A 131 6.06 -55.30 -10.10
N GLU A 132 5.30 -54.72 -9.18
CA GLU A 132 3.83 -54.71 -9.26
C GLU A 132 3.32 -53.85 -10.42
N SER A 133 3.98 -52.71 -10.71
CA SER A 133 3.66 -51.88 -11.88
C SER A 133 3.83 -52.64 -13.20
N LEU A 134 4.94 -53.39 -13.34
CA LEU A 134 5.21 -54.20 -14.53
C LEU A 134 4.18 -55.35 -14.68
N GLN A 135 3.82 -56.02 -13.57
CA GLN A 135 2.80 -57.08 -13.60
C GLN A 135 1.44 -56.55 -14.05
N ILE A 136 1.02 -55.36 -13.59
CA ILE A 136 -0.24 -54.73 -14.00
C ILE A 136 -0.23 -54.42 -15.51
N LEU A 137 0.89 -53.89 -16.03
CA LEU A 137 1.05 -53.58 -17.46
C LEU A 137 1.08 -54.84 -18.34
N GLU A 138 1.68 -55.94 -17.87
CA GLU A 138 1.66 -57.25 -18.53
C GLU A 138 0.24 -57.86 -18.53
N ASP A 139 -0.43 -57.89 -17.37
CA ASP A 139 -1.76 -58.47 -17.20
C ASP A 139 -2.82 -57.75 -18.06
N ASN A 140 -2.73 -56.42 -18.15
CA ASN A 140 -3.62 -55.61 -19.00
C ASN A 140 -3.30 -55.73 -20.50
N ARG A 141 -2.09 -56.20 -20.86
CA ARG A 141 -1.57 -56.30 -22.25
C ARG A 141 -1.56 -54.97 -23.00
N GLU A 142 -1.25 -53.89 -22.30
CA GLU A 142 -1.24 -52.53 -22.86
C GLU A 142 0.08 -52.19 -23.57
N LEU A 143 1.15 -52.97 -23.32
CA LEU A 143 2.48 -52.82 -23.89
C LEU A 143 2.94 -54.07 -24.66
N SER A 144 3.85 -53.91 -25.61
CA SER A 144 4.49 -55.03 -26.30
C SER A 144 5.55 -55.76 -25.43
N GLU A 145 5.96 -56.95 -25.85
CA GLU A 145 7.07 -57.68 -25.21
C GLU A 145 8.38 -56.88 -25.28
N GLU A 146 8.66 -56.17 -26.39
CA GLU A 146 9.84 -55.29 -26.51
C GLU A 146 9.80 -54.09 -25.55
N ALA A 147 8.59 -53.58 -25.27
CA ALA A 147 8.36 -52.52 -24.29
C ALA A 147 8.57 -53.00 -22.85
N LEU A 148 8.09 -54.19 -22.50
CA LEU A 148 8.28 -54.79 -21.18
C LEU A 148 9.77 -55.15 -20.94
N ASP A 149 10.47 -55.73 -21.93
CA ASP A 149 11.92 -55.99 -21.86
C ASP A 149 12.77 -54.72 -21.68
N PHE A 150 12.28 -53.58 -22.18
CA PHE A 150 12.87 -52.26 -21.96
C PHE A 150 12.56 -51.71 -20.55
N LEU A 151 11.33 -51.88 -20.06
CA LEU A 151 10.94 -51.46 -18.71
C LEU A 151 11.51 -52.37 -17.60
N ASP A 152 11.97 -53.59 -17.91
CA ASP A 152 12.77 -54.50 -17.07
C ASP A 152 14.19 -53.95 -16.82
N ALA A 153 14.27 -52.73 -16.31
CA ALA A 153 15.48 -52.08 -15.83
C ALA A 153 15.19 -51.46 -14.46
N ASP A 154 16.25 -51.13 -13.74
CA ASP A 154 16.14 -50.42 -12.46
C ASP A 154 15.42 -49.06 -12.66
N PRO A 155 14.33 -48.78 -11.93
CA PRO A 155 13.52 -47.59 -12.15
C PRO A 155 14.32 -46.29 -11.92
N LEU A 156 15.26 -46.27 -10.97
CA LEU A 156 16.08 -45.07 -10.72
C LEU A 156 17.01 -44.80 -11.91
N SER A 157 17.45 -45.84 -12.63
CA SER A 157 18.20 -45.69 -13.89
C SER A 157 17.30 -45.31 -15.06
N LEU A 158 16.19 -46.05 -15.23
CA LEU A 158 15.24 -45.91 -16.33
C LEU A 158 14.67 -44.48 -16.42
N PHE A 159 14.18 -43.95 -15.30
CA PHE A 159 13.60 -42.60 -15.20
C PHE A 159 14.64 -41.47 -15.09
N GLY A 160 15.94 -41.80 -15.15
CA GLY A 160 17.02 -40.81 -15.23
C GLY A 160 17.43 -40.17 -13.90
N ILE A 161 16.99 -40.71 -12.75
CA ILE A 161 17.48 -40.27 -11.43
C ILE A 161 18.98 -40.58 -11.30
N ALA A 162 19.41 -41.77 -11.75
CA ALA A 162 20.80 -42.19 -11.79
C ALA A 162 21.57 -41.70 -13.04
N ASP A 163 21.09 -40.70 -13.79
CA ASP A 163 21.89 -40.08 -14.84
C ASP A 163 22.89 -39.08 -14.22
N PRO A 164 24.20 -39.15 -14.53
CA PRO A 164 25.18 -38.16 -14.10
C PRO A 164 24.81 -36.70 -14.44
N VAL A 165 23.99 -36.45 -15.47
CA VAL A 165 23.48 -35.11 -15.78
C VAL A 165 22.45 -34.66 -14.74
N THR A 166 21.51 -35.53 -14.38
CA THR A 166 20.50 -35.29 -13.34
C THR A 166 21.15 -35.07 -11.99
N GLN A 167 22.06 -35.95 -11.57
CA GLN A 167 22.74 -35.83 -10.28
C GLN A 167 23.55 -34.51 -10.18
N LYS A 168 24.27 -34.12 -11.23
CA LYS A 168 24.95 -32.80 -11.28
C LYS A 168 23.99 -31.61 -11.30
N ALA A 169 22.76 -31.79 -11.80
CA ALA A 169 21.72 -30.76 -11.71
C ALA A 169 21.17 -30.64 -10.28
N LEU A 170 21.00 -31.77 -9.57
CA LEU A 170 20.57 -31.81 -8.16
C LEU A 170 21.62 -31.20 -7.21
N GLU A 171 22.90 -31.56 -7.36
CA GLU A 171 24.01 -30.95 -6.60
C GLU A 171 24.04 -29.42 -6.76
N LYS A 172 23.82 -28.94 -7.99
CA LYS A 172 23.69 -27.50 -8.28
C LYS A 172 22.40 -26.91 -7.71
N ALA A 173 21.29 -27.64 -7.71
CA ALA A 173 20.01 -27.16 -7.17
C ALA A 173 19.99 -27.00 -5.65
N ALA A 174 20.82 -27.75 -4.91
CA ALA A 174 20.99 -27.54 -3.47
C ALA A 174 21.95 -26.38 -3.13
N THR A 175 22.81 -25.95 -4.06
CA THR A 175 23.79 -24.86 -3.83
C THR A 175 23.37 -23.53 -4.45
N VAL A 176 22.54 -23.56 -5.49
CA VAL A 176 22.02 -22.39 -6.19
C VAL A 176 20.49 -22.43 -6.10
N PRO A 177 19.81 -21.37 -5.63
CA PRO A 177 18.36 -21.32 -5.66
C PRO A 177 17.89 -21.34 -7.12
N MET A 178 16.89 -22.18 -7.43
CA MET A 178 16.35 -22.36 -8.78
C MET A 178 14.83 -22.14 -8.80
N LEU A 179 14.36 -21.26 -9.69
CA LEU A 179 12.92 -21.01 -9.84
C LEU A 179 12.30 -22.13 -10.66
N LYS A 180 11.27 -22.77 -10.08
CA LYS A 180 10.43 -23.75 -10.76
C LYS A 180 9.26 -23.03 -11.45
N CYS A 181 8.82 -23.58 -12.57
CA CYS A 181 7.74 -23.05 -13.39
C CYS A 181 7.02 -24.23 -14.05
N MET A 182 6.07 -24.83 -13.35
CA MET A 182 5.30 -25.97 -13.86
C MET A 182 4.41 -25.54 -15.05
N GLY A 183 3.85 -24.33 -15.00
CA GLY A 183 2.97 -23.77 -16.03
C GLY A 183 3.67 -23.11 -17.24
N GLN A 184 2.95 -22.19 -17.90
CA GLN A 184 3.49 -21.28 -18.93
C GLN A 184 4.26 -20.10 -18.33
N ARG A 185 3.93 -19.73 -17.09
CA ARG A 185 4.57 -18.70 -16.26
C ARG A 185 4.63 -19.23 -14.82
N PRO A 186 5.61 -18.83 -14.00
CA PRO A 186 5.67 -19.27 -12.62
C PRO A 186 4.51 -18.67 -11.82
N VAL A 187 3.88 -19.45 -10.95
CA VAL A 187 2.82 -18.99 -10.03
C VAL A 187 3.44 -18.34 -8.79
N LEU A 188 2.66 -17.53 -8.06
CA LEU A 188 3.18 -16.80 -6.89
C LEU A 188 3.76 -17.74 -5.83
N GLU A 189 3.15 -18.91 -5.61
CA GLU A 189 3.66 -19.95 -4.70
C GLU A 189 5.06 -20.47 -5.09
N GLU A 190 5.35 -20.58 -6.39
CA GLU A 190 6.70 -20.95 -6.87
C GLU A 190 7.72 -19.84 -6.58
N TRP A 191 7.30 -18.56 -6.58
CA TRP A 191 8.14 -17.43 -6.17
C TRP A 191 8.36 -17.35 -4.66
N PHE A 192 7.36 -17.71 -3.84
CA PHE A 192 7.51 -17.85 -2.38
C PHE A 192 8.55 -18.93 -2.05
N ALA A 193 8.38 -20.13 -2.62
CA ALA A 193 9.35 -21.22 -2.49
C ALA A 193 10.74 -20.82 -3.00
N TYR A 194 10.81 -20.06 -4.10
CA TYR A 194 12.08 -19.61 -4.67
C TYR A 194 12.85 -18.66 -3.75
N LEU A 195 12.18 -17.69 -3.12
CA LEU A 195 12.79 -16.76 -2.16
C LEU A 195 12.99 -17.36 -0.75
N ASN A 196 12.62 -18.62 -0.52
CA ASN A 196 12.55 -19.23 0.82
C ASN A 196 11.68 -18.38 1.78
N ALA A 197 10.51 -17.97 1.29
CA ALA A 197 9.48 -17.21 1.98
C ALA A 197 8.32 -18.14 2.36
N ASP A 198 7.84 -18.04 3.60
CA ASP A 198 6.69 -18.81 4.10
C ASP A 198 5.39 -18.04 3.82
N PRO A 199 4.43 -18.60 3.05
CA PRO A 199 3.15 -17.93 2.76
C PRO A 199 2.32 -17.55 4.00
N GLU A 200 2.48 -18.26 5.13
CA GLU A 200 1.78 -17.95 6.38
C GLU A 200 2.58 -16.99 7.26
N ALA A 201 3.87 -17.29 7.53
CA ALA A 201 4.69 -16.47 8.43
C ALA A 201 5.15 -15.14 7.80
N ASP A 202 5.49 -15.12 6.51
CA ASP A 202 5.90 -13.91 5.77
C ASP A 202 4.71 -13.21 5.09
N LYS A 203 3.46 -13.46 5.54
CA LYS A 203 2.24 -12.91 4.92
C LYS A 203 2.21 -11.37 4.84
N GLU A 204 2.77 -10.65 5.82
CA GLU A 204 2.88 -9.18 5.76
C GLU A 204 3.96 -8.68 4.77
N PHE A 205 4.79 -9.61 4.25
CA PHE A 205 5.88 -9.37 3.30
C PHE A 205 5.60 -9.97 1.91
N SER A 206 4.40 -10.50 1.66
CA SER A 206 3.97 -11.04 0.35
C SER A 206 4.24 -10.09 -0.81
N TRP A 207 4.07 -8.78 -0.57
CA TRP A 207 4.37 -7.71 -1.53
C TRP A 207 5.82 -7.72 -2.06
N VAL A 208 6.79 -8.25 -1.29
CA VAL A 208 8.19 -8.40 -1.73
C VAL A 208 8.30 -9.50 -2.80
N VAL A 209 7.56 -10.60 -2.60
CA VAL A 209 7.49 -11.74 -3.53
C VAL A 209 6.71 -11.37 -4.79
N GLU A 210 5.60 -10.64 -4.64
CA GLU A 210 4.83 -10.07 -5.76
C GLU A 210 5.70 -9.09 -6.58
N ALA A 211 6.38 -8.14 -5.91
CA ALA A 211 7.29 -7.21 -6.57
C ALA A 211 8.49 -7.90 -7.25
N PHE A 212 8.89 -9.09 -6.79
CA PHE A 212 9.91 -9.92 -7.44
C PHE A 212 9.37 -10.66 -8.67
N ALA A 213 8.14 -11.16 -8.61
CA ALA A 213 7.46 -11.80 -9.73
C ALA A 213 7.13 -10.81 -10.87
N GLU A 214 6.88 -9.54 -10.53
CA GLU A 214 6.60 -8.46 -11.48
C GLU A 214 7.86 -7.76 -12.04
N VAL A 215 9.05 -7.97 -11.45
CA VAL A 215 10.24 -7.22 -11.88
C VAL A 215 10.69 -7.66 -13.28
N GLU A 216 10.80 -6.70 -14.19
CA GLU A 216 11.41 -6.98 -15.49
C GLU A 216 12.91 -7.29 -15.32
N LEU A 217 13.40 -8.25 -16.11
CA LEU A 217 14.81 -8.59 -16.12
C LEU A 217 15.65 -7.40 -16.62
N PRO A 218 16.83 -7.15 -16.02
CA PRO A 218 17.67 -6.05 -16.48
C PRO A 218 18.18 -6.37 -17.88
N VAL A 219 18.04 -5.44 -18.83
CA VAL A 219 18.66 -5.58 -20.16
C VAL A 219 20.17 -5.82 -19.98
N PRO A 220 20.79 -6.85 -20.60
CA PRO A 220 20.32 -7.67 -21.73
C PRO A 220 19.81 -9.08 -21.35
N TRP A 221 19.39 -9.32 -20.10
CA TRP A 221 18.96 -10.64 -19.63
C TRP A 221 17.57 -11.04 -20.14
N THR A 222 17.39 -12.34 -20.39
CA THR A 222 16.12 -12.96 -20.78
C THR A 222 15.92 -14.28 -20.05
N SER A 223 14.68 -14.64 -19.73
CA SER A 223 14.31 -15.92 -19.12
C SER A 223 13.73 -16.89 -20.14
N TYR A 224 13.99 -18.18 -19.94
CA TYR A 224 13.41 -19.28 -20.70
C TYR A 224 13.21 -20.51 -19.80
N LYS A 225 12.20 -21.33 -20.12
CA LYS A 225 11.95 -22.60 -19.44
C LYS A 225 12.95 -23.64 -19.98
N GLY A 226 13.88 -24.04 -19.13
CA GLY A 226 14.84 -25.10 -19.40
C GLY A 226 14.26 -26.50 -19.21
N VAL A 227 15.14 -27.50 -19.21
CA VAL A 227 14.77 -28.91 -18.95
C VAL A 227 14.23 -29.06 -17.53
N GLY A 228 13.25 -29.95 -17.32
CA GLY A 228 12.70 -30.26 -15.99
C GLY A 228 11.98 -29.10 -15.28
N SER A 229 11.30 -28.24 -16.06
CA SER A 229 10.46 -27.14 -15.57
C SER A 229 11.18 -26.05 -14.76
N ILE A 230 12.50 -25.94 -14.93
CA ILE A 230 13.35 -24.93 -14.30
C ILE A 230 13.43 -23.68 -15.18
N VAL A 231 13.41 -22.49 -14.58
CA VAL A 231 13.69 -21.23 -15.29
C VAL A 231 15.21 -20.99 -15.34
N CYS A 232 15.73 -20.75 -16.54
CA CYS A 232 17.10 -20.30 -16.76
C CYS A 232 17.12 -18.89 -17.33
N TYR A 233 18.13 -18.12 -16.95
CA TYR A 233 18.36 -16.75 -17.38
C TYR A 233 19.59 -16.72 -18.30
N LEU A 234 19.45 -16.18 -19.50
CA LEU A 234 20.53 -15.97 -20.46
C LEU A 234 20.79 -14.47 -20.60
N ASN A 235 22.05 -14.07 -20.43
CA ASN A 235 22.54 -12.76 -20.83
C ASN A 235 22.82 -12.79 -22.34
N ASN A 236 22.08 -12.00 -23.13
CA ASN A 236 22.20 -12.02 -24.59
C ASN A 236 23.53 -11.44 -25.11
N GLU A 237 24.22 -10.61 -24.33
CA GLU A 237 25.51 -10.00 -24.72
C GLU A 237 26.71 -10.87 -24.34
N SER A 238 26.76 -11.38 -23.11
CA SER A 238 27.87 -12.24 -22.65
C SER A 238 27.69 -13.72 -23.00
N GLN A 239 26.49 -14.14 -23.39
CA GLN A 239 26.10 -15.55 -23.59
C GLN A 239 26.21 -16.40 -22.31
N GLU A 240 26.27 -15.78 -21.14
CA GLU A 240 26.30 -16.45 -19.85
C GLU A 240 24.89 -16.89 -19.43
N THR A 241 24.78 -18.16 -19.00
CA THR A 241 23.53 -18.74 -18.48
C THR A 241 23.61 -18.93 -16.97
N THR A 242 22.62 -18.42 -16.24
CA THR A 242 22.45 -18.66 -14.79
C THR A 242 21.10 -19.31 -14.49
N TRP A 243 21.03 -20.07 -13.40
CA TRP A 243 19.77 -20.58 -12.85
C TRP A 243 19.22 -19.69 -11.72
N LYS A 244 20.09 -18.81 -11.20
CA LYS A 244 19.77 -17.75 -10.26
C LYS A 244 19.31 -16.51 -11.02
N HIS A 245 18.17 -15.94 -10.62
CA HIS A 245 17.64 -14.69 -11.14
C HIS A 245 18.60 -13.54 -10.80
N PRO A 246 18.89 -12.59 -11.71
CA PRO A 246 19.86 -11.51 -11.47
C PRO A 246 19.58 -10.68 -10.21
N PHE A 247 18.30 -10.39 -9.92
CA PHE A 247 17.88 -9.67 -8.71
C PHE A 247 17.62 -10.56 -7.47
N TYR A 248 17.91 -11.87 -7.50
CA TYR A 248 17.64 -12.77 -6.37
C TYR A 248 18.25 -12.25 -5.06
N ASP A 249 19.54 -11.89 -5.06
CA ASP A 249 20.23 -11.48 -3.84
C ASP A 249 19.65 -10.19 -3.26
N TYR A 250 19.16 -9.29 -4.11
CA TYR A 250 18.50 -8.06 -3.69
C TYR A 250 17.17 -8.36 -2.99
N PHE A 251 16.28 -9.15 -3.61
CA PHE A 251 14.98 -9.47 -3.01
C PHE A 251 15.09 -10.39 -1.79
N SER A 252 16.04 -11.32 -1.77
CA SER A 252 16.36 -12.14 -0.59
C SER A 252 16.87 -11.29 0.58
N GLN A 253 17.80 -10.36 0.33
CA GLN A 253 18.26 -9.41 1.37
C GLN A 253 17.15 -8.45 1.81
N LEU A 254 16.27 -8.02 0.90
CA LEU A 254 15.12 -7.17 1.22
C LEU A 254 14.10 -7.89 2.10
N LEU A 255 13.81 -9.16 1.83
CA LEU A 255 12.93 -10.00 2.65
C LEU A 255 13.54 -10.21 4.05
N ASP A 256 14.81 -10.59 4.12
CA ASP A 256 15.53 -10.75 5.39
C ASP A 256 15.72 -9.43 6.14
N HIS A 257 15.70 -8.29 5.45
CA HIS A 257 15.63 -6.98 6.09
C HIS A 257 14.21 -6.73 6.66
N CYS A 258 13.16 -6.98 5.89
CA CYS A 258 11.76 -6.85 6.35
C CYS A 258 11.47 -7.70 7.60
N ARG A 259 11.96 -8.95 7.64
CA ARG A 259 11.87 -9.86 8.82
C ARG A 259 12.54 -9.31 10.08
N ARG A 260 13.49 -8.37 9.96
CA ARG A 260 14.25 -7.74 11.07
C ARG A 260 13.89 -6.26 11.30
N ALA A 261 13.11 -5.67 10.41
CA ALA A 261 12.79 -4.26 10.41
C ALA A 261 11.72 -3.90 11.46
N SER A 262 11.64 -2.61 11.81
CA SER A 262 10.48 -2.09 12.55
C SER A 262 9.29 -1.91 11.60
N GLN A 263 8.09 -1.83 12.17
CA GLN A 263 6.87 -1.51 11.42
C GLN A 263 6.99 -0.18 10.67
N GLU A 264 7.65 0.82 11.25
CA GLU A 264 7.91 2.13 10.62
C GLU A 264 8.76 1.97 9.35
N GLU A 265 9.83 1.18 9.40
CA GLU A 265 10.74 0.97 8.26
C GLU A 265 10.10 0.08 7.17
N HIS A 266 9.26 -0.90 7.55
CA HIS A 266 8.46 -1.68 6.59
C HIS A 266 7.45 -0.81 5.83
N ILE A 267 6.75 0.11 6.53
CA ILE A 267 5.85 1.07 5.88
C ILE A 267 6.63 1.99 4.93
N LYS A 268 7.80 2.51 5.36
CA LYS A 268 8.70 3.31 4.51
C LYS A 268 9.09 2.57 3.23
N LEU A 269 9.48 1.30 3.33
CA LEU A 269 9.86 0.48 2.18
C LEU A 269 8.69 0.27 1.20
N ARG A 270 7.47 -0.02 1.69
CA ARG A 270 6.27 -0.13 0.84
C ARG A 270 5.92 1.21 0.17
N LEU A 271 6.04 2.32 0.89
CA LEU A 271 5.80 3.67 0.34
C LEU A 271 6.84 4.05 -0.72
N ASN A 272 8.13 3.82 -0.47
CA ASN A 272 9.20 4.03 -1.45
C ASN A 272 8.97 3.20 -2.71
N ARG A 273 8.57 1.91 -2.59
CA ARG A 273 8.25 1.05 -3.74
C ARG A 273 7.05 1.56 -4.53
N MET A 274 5.98 1.99 -3.86
CA MET A 274 4.79 2.57 -4.51
C MET A 274 5.14 3.84 -5.29
N LEU A 275 5.92 4.75 -4.69
CA LEU A 275 6.36 5.98 -5.37
C LEU A 275 7.34 5.70 -6.51
N TRP A 276 8.26 4.75 -6.35
CA TRP A 276 9.17 4.34 -7.42
C TRP A 276 8.40 3.79 -8.62
N THR A 277 7.41 2.91 -8.38
CA THR A 277 6.57 2.34 -9.45
C THR A 277 5.78 3.43 -10.16
N TYR A 278 5.20 4.38 -9.40
CA TYR A 278 4.52 5.55 -9.95
C TYR A 278 5.44 6.43 -10.82
N GLU A 279 6.64 6.79 -10.33
CA GLU A 279 7.57 7.61 -11.11
C GLU A 279 8.10 6.85 -12.34
N ALA A 280 8.34 5.53 -12.24
CA ALA A 280 8.74 4.69 -13.36
C ALA A 280 7.66 4.60 -14.44
N GLU A 281 6.41 4.32 -14.10
CA GLU A 281 5.27 4.34 -15.02
C GLU A 281 5.14 5.71 -15.73
N SER A 282 5.35 6.81 -14.99
CA SER A 282 5.23 8.17 -15.51
C SER A 282 6.26 8.49 -16.61
N GLN A 283 7.41 7.82 -16.60
CA GLN A 283 8.44 7.97 -17.63
C GLN A 283 8.11 7.19 -18.91
N HIS A 284 7.30 6.14 -18.82
CA HIS A 284 7.00 5.25 -19.94
C HIS A 284 5.68 5.61 -20.66
N ASP A 285 4.59 5.87 -19.94
CA ASP A 285 3.32 6.32 -20.55
C ASP A 285 2.47 7.23 -19.65
N VAL A 286 2.66 8.54 -19.81
CA VAL A 286 1.88 9.60 -19.13
C VAL A 286 0.38 9.56 -19.45
N SER A 287 -0.04 8.91 -20.54
CA SER A 287 -1.44 8.98 -21.01
C SER A 287 -2.39 8.02 -20.30
N LEU A 288 -1.88 6.93 -19.72
CA LEU A 288 -2.65 5.90 -19.03
C LEU A 288 -2.58 6.01 -17.49
N GLN A 289 -1.58 6.71 -16.96
CA GLN A 289 -1.33 6.80 -15.52
C GLN A 289 -2.47 7.52 -14.76
N GLN A 290 -2.93 6.96 -13.64
CA GLN A 290 -3.85 7.68 -12.76
C GLN A 290 -3.10 8.71 -11.89
N PRO A 291 -3.70 9.84 -11.50
CA PRO A 291 -3.07 10.75 -10.54
C PRO A 291 -2.74 10.04 -9.23
N LEU A 292 -1.60 10.32 -8.60
CA LEU A 292 -1.19 9.73 -7.30
C LEU A 292 -2.23 9.88 -6.16
N ILE A 293 -3.20 10.78 -6.32
CA ILE A 293 -4.27 11.07 -5.34
C ILE A 293 -5.56 10.28 -5.69
N SER A 294 -5.51 9.33 -6.64
CA SER A 294 -6.65 8.50 -7.06
C SER A 294 -7.08 7.51 -5.97
N PRO A 295 -8.28 6.90 -6.09
CA PRO A 295 -8.74 5.89 -5.14
C PRO A 295 -7.77 4.71 -4.99
N LEU A 296 -7.08 4.32 -6.07
CA LEU A 296 -6.13 3.20 -6.09
C LEU A 296 -4.97 3.44 -5.11
N TYR A 297 -4.23 4.54 -5.28
CA TYR A 297 -3.10 4.86 -4.41
C TYR A 297 -3.54 5.24 -2.99
N VAL A 298 -4.73 5.82 -2.82
CA VAL A 298 -5.34 6.06 -1.49
C VAL A 298 -5.69 4.75 -0.78
N GLN A 299 -6.11 3.72 -1.52
CA GLN A 299 -6.37 2.38 -0.97
C GLN A 299 -5.05 1.66 -0.64
N GLN A 300 -4.03 1.75 -1.48
CA GLN A 300 -2.69 1.19 -1.20
C GLN A 300 -2.07 1.78 0.07
N ILE A 301 -2.08 3.11 0.25
CA ILE A 301 -1.56 3.72 1.50
C ILE A 301 -2.44 3.42 2.72
N ALA A 302 -3.75 3.26 2.55
CA ALA A 302 -4.64 2.83 3.64
C ALA A 302 -4.30 1.40 4.09
N GLU A 303 -4.06 0.49 3.16
CA GLU A 303 -3.65 -0.89 3.43
C GLU A 303 -2.30 -0.93 4.16
N MET A 304 -1.28 -0.18 3.69
CA MET A 304 0.02 -0.07 4.36
C MET A 304 -0.09 0.42 5.81
N LEU A 305 -0.98 1.40 6.06
CA LEU A 305 -1.20 1.98 7.39
C LEU A 305 -2.24 1.21 8.24
N LYS A 306 -2.75 0.06 7.76
CA LYS A 306 -3.80 -0.75 8.42
C LYS A 306 -5.04 0.10 8.77
N ILE A 307 -5.55 0.84 7.77
CA ILE A 307 -6.74 1.71 7.84
C ILE A 307 -7.88 1.10 7.00
N ASP A 308 -9.03 0.88 7.64
CA ASP A 308 -10.23 0.34 7.00
C ASP A 308 -11.08 1.48 6.43
N LEU A 309 -10.87 1.83 5.16
CA LEU A 309 -11.53 2.97 4.50
C LEU A 309 -13.08 2.94 4.56
N PRO A 310 -13.77 1.79 4.38
CA PRO A 310 -15.21 1.67 4.64
C PRO A 310 -15.63 2.06 6.06
N LYS A 311 -14.86 1.71 7.09
CA LYS A 311 -15.19 2.05 8.50
C LYS A 311 -14.69 3.43 8.95
N GLU A 312 -13.63 3.92 8.32
CA GLU A 312 -12.93 5.17 8.66
C GLU A 312 -12.87 6.16 7.46
N PRO A 313 -14.00 6.50 6.80
CA PRO A 313 -13.99 7.33 5.59
C PRO A 313 -13.42 8.74 5.81
N PHE A 314 -13.43 9.22 7.06
CA PHE A 314 -12.79 10.47 7.47
C PHE A 314 -11.26 10.48 7.22
N MET A 315 -10.60 9.32 7.20
CA MET A 315 -9.16 9.19 6.94
C MET A 315 -8.75 9.50 5.50
N VAL A 316 -9.67 9.42 4.53
CA VAL A 316 -9.36 9.66 3.10
C VAL A 316 -8.69 11.01 2.87
N ARG A 317 -9.07 12.04 3.64
CA ARG A 317 -8.44 13.38 3.54
C ARG A 317 -6.99 13.37 4.03
N THR A 318 -6.74 12.71 5.15
CA THR A 318 -5.42 12.60 5.79
C THR A 318 -4.47 11.83 4.88
N LEU A 319 -4.91 10.69 4.34
CA LEU A 319 -4.13 9.88 3.40
C LEU A 319 -3.76 10.63 2.11
N LYS A 320 -4.70 11.40 1.54
CA LYS A 320 -4.41 12.29 0.40
C LYS A 320 -3.38 13.38 0.72
N THR A 321 -3.23 13.73 2.00
CA THR A 321 -2.24 14.71 2.47
C THR A 321 -0.87 14.05 2.63
N PHE A 322 -0.82 12.84 3.20
CA PHE A 322 0.39 12.02 3.27
C PHE A 322 0.97 11.70 1.89
N LEU A 323 0.15 11.24 0.94
CA LEU A 323 0.58 10.98 -0.44
C LEU A 323 1.23 12.21 -1.09
N LYS A 324 0.70 13.42 -0.84
CA LYS A 324 1.32 14.67 -1.30
C LYS A 324 2.67 14.91 -0.63
N ALA A 325 2.75 14.79 0.70
CA ALA A 325 3.99 15.00 1.45
C ALA A 325 5.11 14.04 1.00
N PHE A 326 4.83 12.73 1.00
CA PHE A 326 5.79 11.70 0.57
C PHE A 326 6.22 11.89 -0.88
N SER A 327 5.30 12.25 -1.80
CA SER A 327 5.68 12.54 -3.20
C SER A 327 6.62 13.75 -3.36
N GLN A 328 6.55 14.72 -2.44
CA GLN A 328 7.45 15.87 -2.46
C GLN A 328 8.81 15.52 -1.86
N GLN A 329 8.84 14.79 -0.74
CA GLN A 329 10.07 14.32 -0.12
C GLN A 329 10.85 13.39 -1.06
N TYR A 330 10.20 12.35 -1.60
CA TYR A 330 10.82 11.39 -2.51
C TYR A 330 11.45 12.04 -3.75
N ARG A 331 10.88 13.15 -4.25
CA ARG A 331 11.43 13.93 -5.38
C ARG A 331 12.58 14.88 -5.01
N LEU A 332 12.82 15.11 -3.73
CA LEU A 332 13.89 15.98 -3.20
C LEU A 332 15.05 15.17 -2.63
N GLU A 333 14.77 14.02 -2.02
CA GLU A 333 15.69 13.24 -1.20
C GLU A 333 15.88 11.79 -1.71
N GLU A 334 15.13 11.36 -2.74
CA GLU A 334 15.10 10.00 -3.33
C GLU A 334 14.67 8.85 -2.36
N GLU A 335 14.54 9.15 -1.07
CA GLU A 335 14.00 8.28 -0.02
C GLU A 335 13.05 9.05 0.90
N ILE A 336 12.06 8.37 1.51
CA ILE A 336 11.23 8.92 2.60
C ILE A 336 11.96 8.76 3.95
N ASP A 337 11.96 9.79 4.79
CA ASP A 337 12.48 9.70 6.17
C ASP A 337 11.55 8.87 7.09
N SER A 338 12.14 7.98 7.87
CA SER A 338 11.44 7.15 8.85
C SER A 338 10.74 8.01 9.93
N GLN A 339 11.23 9.22 10.22
CA GLN A 339 10.59 10.16 11.15
C GLN A 339 9.24 10.71 10.63
N GLU A 340 9.10 10.91 9.32
CA GLU A 340 7.83 11.34 8.69
C GLU A 340 6.79 10.21 8.73
N VAL A 341 7.21 8.96 8.51
CA VAL A 341 6.34 7.78 8.67
C VAL A 341 5.82 7.66 10.10
N LYS A 342 6.68 7.89 11.10
CA LYS A 342 6.30 7.92 12.51
C LYS A 342 5.28 9.01 12.82
N TRP A 343 5.49 10.24 12.34
CA TRP A 343 4.50 11.32 12.49
C TRP A 343 3.18 10.97 11.80
N CYS A 344 3.19 10.26 10.67
CA CYS A 344 1.96 9.81 10.02
C CYS A 344 1.17 8.82 10.90
N LEU A 345 1.84 7.88 11.56
CA LEU A 345 1.19 6.97 12.53
C LEU A 345 0.58 7.74 13.72
N GLU A 346 1.35 8.65 14.33
CA GLU A 346 0.87 9.52 15.41
C GLU A 346 -0.34 10.37 14.97
N ILE A 347 -0.36 10.88 13.74
CA ILE A 347 -1.49 11.65 13.18
C ILE A 347 -2.72 10.75 12.98
N VAL A 348 -2.56 9.52 12.50
CA VAL A 348 -3.66 8.55 12.34
C VAL A 348 -4.31 8.23 13.69
N GLU A 349 -3.53 7.96 14.73
CA GLU A 349 -4.05 7.73 16.09
C GLU A 349 -4.78 8.97 16.63
N ASN A 350 -4.22 10.16 16.43
CA ASN A 350 -4.85 11.42 16.84
C ASN A 350 -6.17 11.70 16.11
N GLU A 351 -6.30 11.37 14.81
CA GLU A 351 -7.57 11.49 14.09
C GLU A 351 -8.59 10.44 14.55
N ARG A 352 -8.18 9.20 14.84
CA ARG A 352 -9.06 8.18 15.49
C ARG A 352 -9.59 8.68 16.82
N ALA A 353 -8.74 9.26 17.67
CA ALA A 353 -9.12 9.82 18.96
C ALA A 353 -10.12 11.00 18.82
N LYS A 354 -9.88 11.92 17.87
CA LYS A 354 -10.81 13.03 17.57
C LYS A 354 -12.17 12.53 17.09
N ALA A 355 -12.19 11.51 16.22
CA ALA A 355 -13.44 10.89 15.76
C ALA A 355 -14.22 10.24 16.90
N GLY A 356 -13.53 9.57 17.84
CA GLY A 356 -14.14 9.05 19.07
C GLY A 356 -14.75 10.13 19.95
N ILE A 357 -14.06 11.25 20.16
CA ILE A 357 -14.59 12.39 20.94
C ILE A 357 -15.80 13.02 20.24
N ALA A 358 -15.73 13.21 18.92
CA ALA A 358 -16.83 13.79 18.14
C ALA A 358 -18.11 12.95 18.24
N ARG A 359 -18.00 11.60 18.16
CA ARG A 359 -19.13 10.68 18.36
C ARG A 359 -19.74 10.72 19.77
N ASN A 360 -19.01 11.22 20.76
CA ASN A 360 -19.47 11.33 22.15
C ASN A 360 -20.03 12.72 22.50
N MET A 361 -20.08 13.68 21.56
CA MET A 361 -20.58 15.04 21.81
C MET A 361 -22.01 15.30 21.33
N ASP A 362 -22.64 14.36 20.63
CA ASP A 362 -24.05 14.45 20.24
C ASP A 362 -24.94 13.82 21.34
N LEU A 363 -25.35 14.62 22.32
CA LEU A 363 -26.61 14.55 23.10
C LEU A 363 -26.49 15.36 24.41
N GLU A 364 -26.76 16.66 24.37
CA GLU A 364 -27.45 17.38 25.46
C GLU A 364 -27.88 18.78 24.95
N ASP A 365 -29.18 18.96 24.71
CA ASP A 365 -29.80 20.27 24.44
C ASP A 365 -29.80 21.11 25.73
N ASP A 366 -29.06 22.22 25.76
CA ASP A 366 -29.23 23.26 26.78
C ASP A 366 -30.01 24.46 26.19
N PRO A 367 -31.31 24.62 26.48
CA PRO A 367 -32.12 25.76 26.03
C PRO A 367 -31.82 27.05 26.83
N GLY A 368 -30.54 27.29 27.14
CA GLY A 368 -30.05 28.34 28.03
C GLY A 368 -29.20 29.45 27.38
N GLU A 369 -28.69 29.30 26.15
CA GLU A 369 -27.87 30.33 25.46
C GLU A 369 -28.66 31.54 24.93
N LEU A 370 -29.40 32.21 25.82
CA LEU A 370 -30.02 33.50 25.57
C LEU A 370 -29.06 34.65 25.91
N VAL A 371 -28.68 35.41 24.87
CA VAL A 371 -28.11 36.77 24.94
C VAL A 371 -26.70 36.89 25.57
N ASN A 372 -25.71 36.21 24.99
CA ASN A 372 -24.32 36.65 25.10
C ASN A 372 -23.98 37.57 23.91
N PRO A 373 -23.46 38.81 24.08
CA PRO A 373 -22.95 39.64 22.98
C PRO A 373 -21.88 38.95 22.11
N SER A 374 -21.24 37.91 22.63
CA SER A 374 -20.30 37.03 21.95
C SER A 374 -20.96 36.06 20.95
N ALA A 375 -22.25 35.73 21.08
CA ALA A 375 -23.01 34.94 20.11
C ALA A 375 -23.23 35.71 18.79
N HIS A 376 -23.12 35.05 17.63
CA HIS A 376 -23.22 35.70 16.30
C HIS A 376 -24.68 35.94 15.89
N ALA A 377 -25.36 36.80 16.64
CA ALA A 377 -26.76 37.19 16.44
C ALA A 377 -26.90 38.71 16.23
N GLN A 378 -28.08 39.13 15.75
CA GLN A 378 -28.48 40.54 15.80
C GLN A 378 -28.89 40.88 17.24
N LEU A 379 -28.33 41.95 17.78
CA LEU A 379 -28.63 42.41 19.14
C LEU A 379 -29.76 43.44 19.08
N TYR A 380 -30.79 43.24 19.89
CA TYR A 380 -31.95 44.12 20.02
C TYR A 380 -31.92 44.84 21.37
N CYS A 381 -32.47 46.05 21.40
CA CYS A 381 -32.63 46.82 22.62
C CYS A 381 -33.72 46.19 23.49
N ILE A 382 -33.40 45.86 24.74
CA ILE A 382 -34.32 45.19 25.66
C ILE A 382 -35.64 45.97 25.86
N GLU A 383 -35.59 47.31 25.86
CA GLU A 383 -36.74 48.20 26.07
C GLU A 383 -37.66 48.37 24.85
N CYS A 384 -37.10 48.44 23.63
CA CYS A 384 -37.86 48.86 22.44
C CYS A 384 -37.78 47.90 21.26
N GLN A 385 -37.00 46.82 21.37
CA GLN A 385 -36.84 45.76 20.37
C GLN A 385 -36.37 46.25 18.98
N VAL A 386 -35.80 47.47 18.91
CA VAL A 386 -35.04 47.98 17.77
C VAL A 386 -33.58 47.55 17.91
N ILE A 387 -32.83 47.45 16.82
CA ILE A 387 -31.39 47.10 16.82
C ILE A 387 -30.63 47.93 17.87
N ALA A 388 -29.88 47.26 18.74
CA ALA A 388 -29.07 47.89 19.77
C ALA A 388 -27.81 48.54 19.17
N THR A 389 -27.44 49.72 19.67
CA THR A 389 -26.24 50.47 19.27
C THR A 389 -25.21 50.59 20.39
N CYS A 390 -25.57 50.20 21.62
CA CYS A 390 -24.67 50.18 22.76
C CYS A 390 -24.98 49.02 23.72
N TYR A 391 -23.96 48.59 24.45
CA TYR A 391 -24.02 47.62 25.54
C TYR A 391 -23.60 48.29 26.84
N CYS A 392 -24.23 47.95 27.95
CA CYS A 392 -23.89 48.48 29.27
C CYS A 392 -23.20 47.40 30.11
N PRO A 393 -21.88 47.48 30.39
CA PRO A 393 -21.20 46.49 31.23
C PRO A 393 -21.73 46.39 32.66
N ASP A 394 -22.42 47.42 33.16
CA ASP A 394 -22.94 47.49 34.53
C ASP A 394 -24.42 47.08 34.65
N CYS A 395 -25.11 46.90 33.53
CA CYS A 395 -26.46 46.32 33.48
C CYS A 395 -26.50 44.99 32.71
N GLU A 396 -25.40 44.60 32.06
CA GLU A 396 -25.27 43.41 31.19
C GLU A 396 -26.27 43.37 30.02
N ASP A 397 -26.88 44.52 29.72
CA ASP A 397 -27.99 44.71 28.79
C ASP A 397 -27.58 45.44 27.49
N CYS A 398 -28.28 45.12 26.40
CA CYS A 398 -28.20 45.82 25.11
C CYS A 398 -29.26 46.92 24.97
N PHE A 399 -28.85 48.11 24.52
CA PHE A 399 -29.73 49.27 24.31
C PHE A 399 -29.49 49.97 22.98
N CYS A 400 -30.50 50.70 22.47
CA CYS A 400 -30.29 51.77 21.50
C CYS A 400 -30.00 53.10 22.22
N GLU A 401 -29.31 54.04 21.57
CA GLU A 401 -28.94 55.36 22.13
C GLU A 401 -30.09 56.03 22.92
N ASN A 402 -31.26 56.20 22.30
CA ASN A 402 -32.42 56.84 22.93
C ASN A 402 -32.88 56.12 24.22
N CYS A 403 -32.82 54.79 24.28
CA CYS A 403 -33.19 54.03 25.47
C CYS A 403 -32.09 54.05 26.52
N PHE A 404 -30.82 54.02 26.10
CA PHE A 404 -29.68 54.15 26.99
C PHE A 404 -29.74 55.50 27.71
N GLU A 405 -29.82 56.62 26.98
CA GLU A 405 -29.90 57.97 27.57
C GLU A 405 -31.12 58.13 28.49
N ARG A 406 -32.30 57.66 28.07
CA ARG A 406 -33.53 57.75 28.87
C ARG A 406 -33.45 56.97 30.20
N LEU A 407 -32.79 55.82 30.22
CA LEU A 407 -32.66 54.98 31.42
C LEU A 407 -31.45 55.35 32.29
N HIS A 408 -30.34 55.76 31.67
CA HIS A 408 -29.09 56.06 32.36
C HIS A 408 -28.99 57.52 32.82
N SER A 409 -29.80 58.44 32.30
CA SER A 409 -29.92 59.82 32.84
C SER A 409 -30.47 59.92 34.28
N LYS A 410 -30.84 58.80 34.92
CA LYS A 410 -31.51 58.78 36.25
C LYS A 410 -30.84 57.84 37.25
N GLY A 411 -30.90 58.23 38.53
CA GLY A 411 -30.42 57.40 39.65
C GLY A 411 -28.91 57.11 39.54
N ASN A 412 -28.45 55.98 40.09
CA ASN A 412 -27.02 55.60 40.02
C ASN A 412 -26.55 55.22 38.60
N ARG A 413 -27.47 54.97 37.66
CA ARG A 413 -27.16 54.53 36.29
C ARG A 413 -26.46 55.60 35.44
N HIS A 414 -26.46 56.88 35.86
CA HIS A 414 -25.71 57.95 35.18
C HIS A 414 -24.19 57.78 35.23
N LYS A 415 -23.70 56.86 36.06
CA LYS A 415 -22.28 56.53 36.19
C LYS A 415 -21.84 55.40 35.25
N HIS A 416 -22.78 54.74 34.57
CA HIS A 416 -22.47 53.65 33.66
C HIS A 416 -22.05 54.24 32.31
N GLU A 417 -20.92 53.79 31.76
CA GLU A 417 -20.42 54.23 30.46
C GLU A 417 -20.88 53.25 29.36
N PRO A 418 -21.47 53.72 28.25
CA PRO A 418 -21.90 52.85 27.16
C PRO A 418 -20.73 52.35 26.31
N ASN A 419 -20.61 51.02 26.16
CA ASN A 419 -19.78 50.42 25.14
C ASN A 419 -20.55 50.40 23.81
N HIS A 420 -20.27 51.38 22.94
CA HIS A 420 -20.90 51.46 21.61
C HIS A 420 -20.53 50.26 20.72
N LEU A 421 -21.55 49.62 20.14
CA LEU A 421 -21.40 48.47 19.26
C LEU A 421 -20.97 48.96 17.87
N ILE A 422 -19.81 48.51 17.40
CA ILE A 422 -19.27 48.93 16.10
C ILE A 422 -19.93 48.05 15.03
N PRO A 423 -20.65 48.59 14.02
CA PRO A 423 -21.24 47.76 12.97
C PRO A 423 -20.16 47.18 12.05
N CYS A 424 -20.34 45.94 11.61
CA CYS A 424 -19.42 45.31 10.67
C CYS A 424 -19.35 46.05 9.33
N CYS A 425 -18.13 46.36 8.85
CA CYS A 425 -17.89 47.09 7.60
C CYS A 425 -18.52 46.45 6.35
N LEU A 426 -18.76 45.13 6.34
CA LEU A 426 -19.29 44.40 5.17
C LEU A 426 -20.80 44.21 5.19
N CYS A 427 -21.38 43.71 6.29
CA CYS A 427 -22.82 43.42 6.35
C CYS A 427 -23.65 44.54 7.00
N ARG A 428 -23.04 45.40 7.84
CA ARG A 428 -23.69 46.45 8.66
C ARG A 428 -24.81 46.00 9.61
N ALA A 429 -25.28 44.75 9.52
CA ALA A 429 -26.36 44.19 10.33
C ALA A 429 -25.88 43.53 11.65
N PHE A 430 -24.60 43.17 11.75
CA PHE A 430 -24.03 42.49 12.92
C PHE A 430 -22.91 43.33 13.55
N PRO A 431 -22.76 43.30 14.89
CA PRO A 431 -21.64 43.95 15.56
C PRO A 431 -20.30 43.31 15.15
N ALA A 432 -19.27 44.14 15.03
CA ALA A 432 -17.92 43.74 14.72
C ALA A 432 -17.24 43.13 15.95
N LYS A 433 -16.62 41.96 15.79
CA LYS A 433 -15.95 41.23 16.88
C LYS A 433 -14.46 41.07 16.65
N LEU A 434 -14.01 41.37 15.44
CA LEU A 434 -12.63 41.25 15.00
C LEU A 434 -12.22 42.54 14.30
N GLN A 435 -11.17 43.19 14.79
CA GLN A 435 -10.46 44.21 14.04
C GLN A 435 -9.32 43.56 13.25
N CYS A 436 -9.28 43.80 11.94
CA CYS A 436 -8.18 43.35 11.10
C CYS A 436 -6.94 44.19 11.39
N THR A 437 -5.84 43.55 11.79
CA THR A 437 -4.54 44.19 12.06
C THR A 437 -3.83 44.69 10.79
N TYR A 438 -4.26 44.24 9.60
CA TYR A 438 -3.72 44.69 8.31
C TYR A 438 -4.54 45.82 7.66
N THR A 439 -5.87 45.71 7.62
CA THR A 439 -6.75 46.74 7.00
C THR A 439 -7.35 47.73 8.00
N PHE A 440 -7.15 47.51 9.30
CA PHE A 440 -7.77 48.25 10.42
C PHE A 440 -9.31 48.25 10.46
N GLY A 441 -9.98 47.59 9.50
CA GLY A 441 -11.43 47.45 9.43
C GLY A 441 -12.00 46.53 10.50
N ASN A 442 -13.27 46.76 10.84
CA ASN A 442 -13.99 46.09 11.91
C ASN A 442 -15.05 45.14 11.33
N TYR A 443 -14.99 43.85 11.68
CA TYR A 443 -15.79 42.80 11.04
C TYR A 443 -16.46 41.88 12.07
N CYS A 444 -17.69 41.43 11.81
CA CYS A 444 -18.28 40.32 12.56
C CYS A 444 -17.58 39.01 12.20
N HIS A 445 -17.66 37.98 13.04
CA HIS A 445 -16.95 36.71 12.83
C HIS A 445 -17.19 36.12 11.45
N GLU A 446 -18.45 36.06 11.02
CA GLU A 446 -18.81 35.49 9.73
C GLU A 446 -18.26 36.32 8.56
N CYS A 447 -18.40 37.65 8.57
CA CYS A 447 -17.88 38.48 7.48
C CYS A 447 -16.35 38.49 7.46
N TYR A 448 -15.69 38.38 8.62
CA TYR A 448 -14.25 38.20 8.68
C TYR A 448 -13.83 36.88 8.03
N ALA A 449 -14.37 35.75 8.52
CA ALA A 449 -13.97 34.41 8.10
C ALA A 449 -14.44 34.02 6.67
N ARG A 450 -15.64 34.42 6.25
CA ARG A 450 -16.19 34.06 4.93
C ARG A 450 -15.72 34.97 3.80
N LYS A 451 -15.46 36.25 4.08
CA LYS A 451 -15.20 37.27 3.05
C LYS A 451 -13.84 37.96 3.25
N HIS A 452 -13.63 38.64 4.39
CA HIS A 452 -12.48 39.53 4.53
C HIS A 452 -11.12 38.80 4.57
N VAL A 453 -11.00 37.72 5.33
CA VAL A 453 -9.74 36.96 5.45
C VAL A 453 -9.23 36.44 4.10
N LYS A 454 -10.14 36.15 3.16
CA LYS A 454 -9.82 35.71 1.79
C LYS A 454 -9.26 36.83 0.89
N THR A 455 -9.39 38.10 1.32
CA THR A 455 -8.85 39.28 0.62
C THR A 455 -7.50 39.74 1.18
N LEU A 456 -7.00 39.11 2.24
CA LEU A 456 -5.70 39.41 2.84
C LEU A 456 -4.57 38.63 2.13
N PRO A 457 -3.36 39.19 1.99
CA PRO A 457 -2.21 38.44 1.45
C PRO A 457 -1.84 37.27 2.37
N LYS A 458 -1.75 36.05 1.81
CA LYS A 458 -1.59 34.78 2.56
C LYS A 458 -0.28 34.63 3.35
N PHE A 459 0.70 35.52 3.18
CA PHE A 459 1.98 35.49 3.91
C PHE A 459 1.97 36.29 5.23
N LEU A 460 0.84 36.89 5.59
CA LEU A 460 0.67 37.69 6.81
C LEU A 460 -0.18 36.95 7.85
N ASP A 461 0.48 36.14 8.68
CA ASP A 461 -0.12 35.50 9.87
C ASP A 461 -0.37 36.49 11.04
N LEU A 462 -0.97 37.63 10.71
CA LEU A 462 -1.39 38.63 11.68
C LEU A 462 -2.77 38.26 12.24
N LYS A 463 -2.79 37.70 13.45
CA LYS A 463 -4.03 37.41 14.18
C LYS A 463 -4.86 38.71 14.34
N PRO A 464 -6.16 38.71 14.02
CA PRO A 464 -7.02 39.85 14.26
C PRO A 464 -7.19 40.11 15.76
N LEU A 465 -7.32 41.38 16.15
CA LEU A 465 -7.63 41.75 17.52
C LEU A 465 -9.11 41.46 17.80
N ARG A 466 -9.41 40.77 18.90
CA ARG A 466 -10.79 40.58 19.35
C ARG A 466 -11.30 41.88 19.98
N ILE A 467 -12.48 42.31 19.57
CA ILE A 467 -13.19 43.45 20.16
C ILE A 467 -14.10 42.89 21.24
N ASP A 468 -13.81 43.22 22.49
CA ASP A 468 -14.62 42.82 23.64
C ASP A 468 -15.48 44.01 24.10
N TYR A 469 -16.81 43.83 24.04
CA TYR A 469 -17.78 44.83 24.49
C TYR A 469 -18.18 44.64 25.96
N THR A 470 -17.80 43.54 26.59
CA THR A 470 -18.10 43.25 28.00
C THR A 470 -17.06 43.88 28.94
N ALA A 471 -15.84 44.09 28.45
CA ALA A 471 -14.80 44.77 29.21
C ALA A 471 -15.14 46.25 29.47
N ARG A 472 -15.05 46.69 30.73
CA ARG A 472 -15.04 48.13 31.05
C ARG A 472 -13.81 48.77 30.42
N ARG A 473 -13.99 49.90 29.70
CA ARG A 473 -12.87 50.70 29.20
C ARG A 473 -11.96 51.10 30.35
N LYS A 474 -10.66 50.80 30.21
CA LYS A 474 -9.63 51.51 30.98
C LYS A 474 -9.45 52.89 30.34
N PRO A 475 -9.15 53.95 31.12
CA PRO A 475 -8.77 55.24 30.57
C PRO A 475 -7.37 55.11 29.95
N ASP A 476 -7.31 54.77 28.66
CA ASP A 476 -6.06 54.49 27.97
C ASP A 476 -5.25 55.76 27.68
N ALA A 477 -3.98 55.73 28.08
CA ALA A 477 -3.00 56.74 27.71
C ALA A 477 -2.50 56.48 26.28
N GLY A 478 -2.63 57.48 25.39
CA GLY A 478 -1.90 57.51 24.12
C GLY A 478 -2.73 57.33 22.84
N ALA A 479 -3.63 58.29 22.57
CA ALA A 479 -4.21 58.49 21.23
C ALA A 479 -3.93 59.92 20.75
N ALA A 480 -2.96 60.07 19.84
CA ALA A 480 -2.71 61.32 19.11
C ALA A 480 -2.58 61.00 17.62
N ALA A 481 -3.47 61.58 16.81
CA ALA A 481 -3.60 61.28 15.39
C ALA A 481 -2.92 62.33 14.49
N GLY A 482 -2.47 61.87 13.32
CA GLY A 482 -2.48 62.64 12.07
C GLY A 482 -1.43 63.75 11.91
N GLY A 483 -0.44 63.52 11.04
CA GLY A 483 0.46 64.58 10.57
C GLY A 483 1.53 64.13 9.58
N SER A 484 1.31 64.41 8.30
CA SER A 484 2.35 64.54 7.26
C SER A 484 2.05 65.82 6.46
N PRO A 485 2.99 66.41 5.70
CA PRO A 485 4.37 65.98 5.42
C PRO A 485 5.44 67.07 5.67
N ALA A 486 6.73 66.71 5.68
CA ALA A 486 7.80 67.60 5.19
C ALA A 486 9.15 66.88 4.99
N SER A 487 9.79 67.15 3.85
CA SER A 487 11.20 66.89 3.59
C SER A 487 12.13 67.81 4.41
N LYS A 488 13.30 67.33 4.85
CA LYS A 488 14.63 67.92 4.54
C LYS A 488 15.84 67.24 5.23
N ALA A 489 16.90 67.09 4.44
CA ALA A 489 18.32 67.33 4.76
C ALA A 489 19.02 66.59 5.93
N ALA A 490 20.07 65.84 5.57
CA ALA A 490 21.31 65.70 6.37
C ALA A 490 22.08 67.05 6.39
N PRO A 491 23.02 67.33 7.32
CA PRO A 491 24.28 66.60 7.54
C PRO A 491 24.56 66.29 9.04
N GLY A 492 25.63 65.63 9.50
CA GLY A 492 26.79 64.99 8.86
C GLY A 492 28.03 65.04 9.79
N ALA A 493 29.01 64.14 9.61
CA ALA A 493 30.34 64.11 10.27
C ALA A 493 30.37 63.87 11.81
N ALA A 494 31.40 63.23 12.41
CA ALA A 494 32.56 62.50 11.88
C ALA A 494 33.19 61.53 12.91
N ALA A 495 34.01 60.60 12.38
CA ALA A 495 35.23 60.01 12.95
C ALA A 495 35.21 59.17 14.26
N GLY A 496 35.81 57.97 14.17
CA GLY A 496 36.23 57.13 15.29
C GLY A 496 36.71 55.75 14.79
N ALA A 497 38.01 55.52 14.71
CA ALA A 497 38.59 54.32 14.09
C ALA A 497 38.87 53.18 15.09
N GLY A 498 38.86 51.92 14.64
CA GLY A 498 39.48 50.81 15.37
C GLY A 498 38.97 49.42 14.94
N PRO A 499 39.83 48.42 14.63
CA PRO A 499 39.41 47.25 13.85
C PRO A 499 39.18 45.96 14.66
N GLY A 500 38.37 45.06 14.09
CA GLY A 500 38.24 43.65 14.49
C GLY A 500 37.59 42.85 13.36
N GLY A 501 38.27 41.82 12.85
CA GLY A 501 37.85 41.07 11.66
C GLY A 501 36.96 39.85 11.95
N GLY A 502 36.41 39.25 10.89
CA GLY A 502 35.60 38.02 11.00
C GLY A 502 34.88 37.63 9.71
N ALA A 503 35.59 36.91 8.83
CA ALA A 503 35.12 36.09 7.71
C ALA A 503 33.68 36.29 7.15
N ALA A 504 33.59 36.82 5.93
CA ALA A 504 32.48 36.53 5.04
C ALA A 504 32.80 35.28 4.20
N THR A 505 31.86 34.33 4.10
CA THR A 505 31.86 33.32 3.02
C THR A 505 30.50 33.30 2.35
N SER A 506 30.54 33.42 1.03
CA SER A 506 29.37 33.40 0.16
C SER A 506 29.10 31.99 -0.37
N THR A 507 27.84 31.58 -0.33
CA THR A 507 27.28 30.58 -1.25
C THR A 507 26.05 31.21 -1.90
N ALA A 508 26.15 31.70 -3.13
CA ALA A 508 26.22 30.94 -4.38
C ALA A 508 24.88 30.25 -4.70
N LYS A 509 24.08 30.96 -5.51
CA LYS A 509 22.81 30.51 -6.09
C LYS A 509 23.12 29.50 -7.23
N PRO A 510 22.54 28.28 -7.24
CA PRO A 510 22.75 27.35 -8.34
C PRO A 510 22.03 27.81 -9.63
N PRO A 511 22.48 27.36 -10.82
CA PRO A 511 22.01 27.87 -12.11
C PRO A 511 20.65 27.29 -12.51
N GLY A 512 19.91 28.05 -13.33
CA GLY A 512 18.62 27.61 -13.84
C GLY A 512 18.77 26.53 -14.93
N GLY A 513 18.23 25.34 -14.66
CA GLY A 513 17.79 24.43 -15.72
C GLY A 513 16.56 24.98 -16.46
N PRO A 514 16.17 24.39 -17.61
CA PRO A 514 15.01 24.84 -18.37
C PRO A 514 13.73 24.68 -17.55
N ALA A 515 12.93 25.75 -17.46
CA ALA A 515 11.66 25.72 -16.75
C ALA A 515 10.68 24.78 -17.48
N ARG A 516 10.26 23.70 -16.80
CA ARG A 516 9.23 22.78 -17.30
C ARG A 516 7.92 23.52 -17.58
N VAL A 517 7.32 23.25 -18.73
CA VAL A 517 5.95 23.65 -19.03
C VAL A 517 5.02 22.65 -18.34
N TRP A 518 4.19 23.14 -17.43
CA TRP A 518 3.21 22.34 -16.69
C TRP A 518 2.05 21.92 -17.58
N ALA A 519 1.53 20.71 -17.41
CA ALA A 519 0.31 20.29 -18.09
C ALA A 519 -0.90 21.11 -17.61
N LEU A 520 -1.92 21.26 -18.46
CA LEU A 520 -3.15 22.00 -18.16
C LEU A 520 -3.99 21.26 -17.09
N GLY A 521 -3.66 21.52 -15.83
CA GLY A 521 -4.21 20.82 -14.66
C GLY A 521 -3.18 20.62 -13.54
N GLU A 522 -1.88 20.63 -13.85
CA GLU A 522 -0.82 20.64 -12.83
C GLU A 522 -0.66 22.03 -12.22
N VAL A 523 -0.70 22.11 -10.89
CA VAL A 523 -0.38 23.32 -10.13
C VAL A 523 0.95 23.09 -9.41
N ASN A 524 1.77 24.14 -9.28
CA ASN A 524 3.08 24.05 -8.62
C ASN A 524 2.96 23.38 -7.22
N PRO A 525 3.64 22.25 -6.95
CA PRO A 525 3.50 21.49 -5.71
C PRO A 525 3.76 22.32 -4.44
N ALA A 526 4.68 23.29 -4.49
CA ALA A 526 4.95 24.20 -3.37
C ALA A 526 3.77 25.14 -3.06
N PHE A 527 2.92 25.43 -4.05
CA PHE A 527 1.72 26.25 -3.90
C PHE A 527 0.54 25.44 -3.34
N GLU A 528 0.44 24.14 -3.66
CA GLU A 528 -0.58 23.26 -3.09
C GLU A 528 -0.23 22.74 -1.68
N ALA A 529 1.04 22.49 -1.37
CA ALA A 529 1.48 22.08 -0.03
C ALA A 529 1.10 23.13 1.04
N GLN A 530 1.25 24.42 0.71
CA GLN A 530 0.80 25.54 1.54
C GLN A 530 -0.73 25.64 1.66
N GLU A 531 -1.51 24.98 0.80
CA GLU A 531 -2.99 25.03 0.78
C GLU A 531 -3.70 23.77 1.31
N GLY A 532 -2.97 22.67 1.52
CA GLY A 532 -3.55 21.36 1.87
C GLY A 532 -3.98 21.22 3.32
N PHE A 533 -3.14 21.67 4.25
CA PHE A 533 -3.23 21.36 5.69
C PHE A 533 -4.30 22.15 6.48
N SER A 534 -4.87 23.23 5.93
CA SER A 534 -5.59 24.26 6.70
C SER A 534 -7.12 24.29 6.57
N LYS A 535 -7.74 23.32 5.90
CA LYS A 535 -9.21 23.29 5.67
C LYS A 535 -9.82 22.09 6.40
N ARG A 536 -10.89 22.27 7.20
CA ARG A 536 -11.81 21.16 7.50
C ARG A 536 -12.64 20.88 6.25
N ALA A 537 -12.97 19.62 5.96
CA ALA A 537 -14.00 19.31 4.97
C ALA A 537 -15.38 19.65 5.56
N PRO A 538 -16.41 19.97 4.76
CA PRO A 538 -17.78 19.83 5.22
C PRO A 538 -18.01 18.36 5.59
N ILE A 539 -18.65 18.11 6.73
CA ILE A 539 -18.83 16.76 7.30
C ILE A 539 -19.66 15.86 6.36
N GLN A 540 -20.49 16.46 5.52
CA GLN A 540 -21.26 15.77 4.49
C GLN A 540 -20.81 16.25 3.10
N THR A 541 -20.56 15.30 2.19
CA THR A 541 -20.85 15.57 0.78
C THR A 541 -22.36 15.54 0.58
N THR A 542 -22.89 16.12 -0.50
CA THR A 542 -24.33 16.01 -0.83
C THR A 542 -24.78 14.57 -1.17
N LEU A 543 -23.88 13.59 -1.05
CA LEU A 543 -24.11 12.16 -1.26
C LEU A 543 -23.96 11.34 0.04
N GLY A 544 -23.61 11.97 1.17
CA GLY A 544 -23.33 11.31 2.46
C GLY A 544 -21.86 11.30 2.86
N GLU A 545 -21.55 10.58 3.94
CA GLU A 545 -20.21 10.46 4.54
C GLU A 545 -19.29 9.47 3.81
N GLU A 546 -19.86 8.43 3.18
CA GLU A 546 -19.11 7.38 2.46
C GLU A 546 -18.51 7.85 1.12
N TRP A 547 -19.02 8.94 0.56
CA TRP A 547 -18.63 9.42 -0.76
C TRP A 547 -17.45 10.39 -0.69
N SER A 548 -16.33 9.98 -1.25
CA SER A 548 -15.10 10.77 -1.30
C SER A 548 -14.88 11.42 -2.67
N ALA A 549 -14.46 12.68 -2.68
CA ALA A 549 -14.17 13.42 -3.92
C ALA A 549 -12.74 13.21 -4.45
N PHE A 550 -12.63 12.98 -5.76
CA PHE A 550 -11.41 12.73 -6.51
C PHE A 550 -11.38 13.57 -7.80
N TYR A 551 -10.24 13.60 -8.49
CA TYR A 551 -10.06 14.27 -9.77
C TYR A 551 -9.34 13.33 -10.75
N ASP A 552 -9.70 13.37 -12.02
CA ASP A 552 -8.97 12.65 -13.08
C ASP A 552 -7.80 13.49 -13.65
N LEU A 553 -7.02 12.91 -14.57
CA LEU A 553 -5.92 13.59 -15.27
C LEU A 553 -6.31 14.91 -15.95
N ARG A 554 -7.60 15.11 -16.24
CA ARG A 554 -8.14 16.30 -16.91
C ARG A 554 -8.65 17.34 -15.91
N GLY A 555 -8.38 17.14 -14.61
CA GLY A 555 -8.88 17.97 -13.52
C GLY A 555 -10.39 17.83 -13.28
N VAL A 556 -11.06 16.84 -13.87
CA VAL A 556 -12.51 16.68 -13.73
C VAL A 556 -12.83 15.97 -12.42
N LYS A 557 -13.59 16.64 -11.56
CA LYS A 557 -14.05 16.07 -10.29
C LYS A 557 -14.97 14.87 -10.51
N TYR A 558 -14.75 13.80 -9.76
CA TYR A 558 -15.68 12.69 -9.58
C TYR A 558 -15.78 12.31 -8.11
N TYR A 559 -16.75 11.46 -7.77
CA TYR A 559 -16.92 10.90 -6.44
C TYR A 559 -16.74 9.38 -6.50
N TYR A 560 -16.18 8.81 -5.45
CA TYR A 560 -15.96 7.37 -5.29
C TYR A 560 -16.43 6.96 -3.88
N ASN A 561 -17.17 5.86 -3.78
CA ASN A 561 -17.58 5.26 -2.52
C ASN A 561 -16.72 4.01 -2.27
N PHE A 562 -15.98 3.98 -1.16
CA PHE A 562 -15.11 2.85 -0.80
C PHE A 562 -15.86 1.63 -0.27
N THR A 563 -17.11 1.81 0.20
CA THR A 563 -18.01 0.74 0.65
C THR A 563 -18.65 0.00 -0.54
N THR A 564 -19.07 0.73 -1.58
CA THR A 564 -19.76 0.12 -2.75
C THR A 564 -18.87 -0.09 -3.97
N GLY A 565 -17.69 0.52 -4.03
CA GLY A 565 -16.81 0.53 -5.20
C GLY A 565 -17.31 1.40 -6.37
N GLU A 566 -18.43 2.09 -6.20
CA GLU A 566 -19.05 2.89 -7.25
C GLU A 566 -18.32 4.22 -7.48
N SER A 567 -18.30 4.67 -8.75
CA SER A 567 -17.76 5.98 -9.12
C SER A 567 -18.75 6.78 -9.97
N MET A 568 -18.86 8.09 -9.72
CA MET A 568 -19.78 8.96 -10.44
C MET A 568 -19.19 10.35 -10.72
N ARG A 569 -19.36 10.84 -11.96
CA ARG A 569 -18.83 12.15 -12.39
C ARG A 569 -19.73 13.35 -12.06
N ARG A 570 -21.01 13.12 -11.79
CA ARG A 570 -21.98 14.13 -11.31
C ARG A 570 -23.00 13.43 -10.41
N PRO A 571 -23.37 14.00 -9.24
CA PRO A 571 -24.62 13.64 -8.59
C PRO A 571 -25.76 13.83 -9.59
N HIS A 572 -26.52 12.78 -9.87
CA HIS A 572 -27.80 12.95 -10.56
C HIS A 572 -28.75 13.60 -9.55
N GLU A 573 -29.46 14.67 -9.91
CA GLU A 573 -30.28 15.46 -8.97
C GLU A 573 -31.25 14.57 -8.15
N ARG A 574 -31.78 13.50 -8.77
CA ARG A 574 -32.59 12.45 -8.12
C ARG A 574 -31.98 11.80 -6.88
N PHE A 575 -30.65 11.72 -6.74
CA PHE A 575 -30.03 11.17 -5.53
C PHE A 575 -29.93 12.17 -4.37
N ILE A 576 -29.98 13.47 -4.67
CA ILE A 576 -30.11 14.50 -3.64
C ILE A 576 -31.51 14.40 -3.03
N ASP A 577 -32.53 14.19 -3.86
CA ASP A 577 -33.91 13.93 -3.40
C ASP A 577 -33.98 12.65 -2.54
N ILE A 578 -33.41 11.52 -2.99
CA ILE A 578 -33.41 10.24 -2.23
C ILE A 578 -32.65 10.34 -0.91
N ALA A 579 -31.54 11.09 -0.84
CA ALA A 579 -30.80 11.30 0.41
C ALA A 579 -31.59 12.17 1.40
N VAL A 580 -32.32 13.19 0.91
CA VAL A 580 -33.19 14.05 1.72
C VAL A 580 -34.48 13.32 2.13
N GLU A 581 -35.01 12.40 1.31
CA GLU A 581 -36.17 11.57 1.65
C GLU A 581 -35.84 10.44 2.63
N LYS A 582 -34.61 9.92 2.65
CA LYS A 582 -34.20 8.86 3.60
C LYS A 582 -34.25 9.29 5.07
N ASP A 583 -34.01 10.57 5.36
CA ASP A 583 -34.20 11.15 6.70
C ASP A 583 -35.67 11.53 7.00
N ALA A 584 -36.58 11.36 6.03
CA ALA A 584 -37.96 11.85 6.12
C ALA A 584 -39.05 10.75 6.02
N LEU A 585 -38.85 9.63 5.31
CA LEU A 585 -39.86 8.57 5.21
C LEU A 585 -39.29 7.16 4.98
N VAL A 586 -39.75 6.23 5.82
CA VAL A 586 -39.67 4.78 5.56
C VAL A 586 -40.69 4.42 4.48
N VAL A 587 -40.23 4.15 3.26
CA VAL A 587 -41.04 3.58 2.17
C VAL A 587 -40.57 2.15 1.91
N LYS A 588 -41.52 1.20 1.89
CA LYS A 588 -41.25 -0.23 1.62
C LYS A 588 -41.18 -0.51 0.11
N ASP A 589 -40.45 -1.55 -0.27
CA ASP A 589 -40.13 -1.93 -1.67
C ASP A 589 -41.31 -2.31 -2.60
N GLU A 590 -42.58 -2.12 -2.20
CA GLU A 590 -43.73 -2.77 -2.86
C GLU A 590 -44.35 -1.99 -4.05
N GLU A 591 -44.00 -0.72 -4.29
CA GLU A 591 -44.64 0.12 -5.34
C GLU A 591 -43.74 0.49 -6.54
N TRP A 592 -43.17 -0.52 -7.20
CA TRP A 592 -42.62 -0.36 -8.56
C TRP A 592 -43.45 -1.13 -9.58
N THR A 593 -44.39 -0.46 -10.25
CA THR A 593 -45.30 -1.13 -11.20
C THR A 593 -44.53 -1.73 -12.38
N PRO A 594 -45.05 -2.83 -12.99
CA PRO A 594 -44.40 -3.48 -14.11
C PRO A 594 -44.18 -2.55 -15.32
N GLU A 595 -45.10 -1.61 -15.57
CA GLU A 595 -44.98 -0.65 -16.68
C GLU A 595 -43.77 0.27 -16.50
N TYR A 596 -43.49 0.73 -15.27
CA TYR A 596 -42.37 1.65 -15.03
C TYR A 596 -41.00 0.96 -15.21
N LYS A 597 -40.90 -0.32 -14.80
CA LYS A 597 -39.71 -1.15 -15.05
C LYS A 597 -39.50 -1.41 -16.54
N GLU A 598 -40.58 -1.60 -17.31
CA GLU A 598 -40.50 -1.78 -18.77
C GLU A 598 -40.17 -0.48 -19.52
N VAL A 599 -40.68 0.68 -19.07
CA VAL A 599 -40.28 1.99 -19.62
C VAL A 599 -38.79 2.25 -19.42
N ILE A 600 -38.23 1.97 -18.24
CA ILE A 600 -36.79 2.10 -17.98
C ILE A 600 -35.99 1.15 -18.90
N ARG A 601 -36.45 -0.10 -19.05
CA ARG A 601 -35.82 -1.09 -19.93
C ARG A 601 -35.84 -0.66 -21.40
N GLN A 602 -36.93 -0.06 -21.87
CA GLN A 602 -37.03 0.47 -23.23
C GLN A 602 -36.18 1.73 -23.43
N MET A 603 -36.10 2.63 -22.45
CA MET A 603 -35.20 3.80 -22.53
C MET A 603 -33.72 3.41 -22.58
N ALA A 604 -33.30 2.36 -21.90
CA ALA A 604 -31.92 1.85 -21.97
C ALA A 604 -31.53 1.31 -23.35
N VAL A 605 -32.49 0.78 -24.12
CA VAL A 605 -32.24 0.17 -25.44
C VAL A 605 -32.47 1.15 -26.61
N SER A 606 -33.28 2.20 -26.40
CA SER A 606 -33.70 3.14 -27.45
C SER A 606 -32.57 3.98 -28.05
N LYS A 607 -32.83 4.50 -29.25
CA LYS A 607 -31.91 5.39 -29.98
C LYS A 607 -31.81 6.79 -29.34
N GLU A 608 -32.72 7.13 -28.44
CA GLU A 608 -32.77 8.39 -27.71
C GLU A 608 -32.05 8.30 -26.35
N GLY A 609 -32.14 7.15 -25.66
CA GLY A 609 -31.27 6.85 -24.51
C GLY A 609 -29.78 6.92 -24.89
N ARG A 610 -29.42 6.38 -26.06
CA ARG A 610 -28.05 6.51 -26.59
C ARG A 610 -27.64 7.94 -26.96
N LYS A 611 -28.59 8.84 -27.27
CA LYS A 611 -28.28 10.27 -27.50
C LYS A 611 -27.96 11.00 -26.20
N LEU A 612 -28.61 10.64 -25.09
CA LEU A 612 -28.27 11.18 -23.76
C LEU A 612 -26.88 10.73 -23.28
N GLY A 613 -26.42 9.55 -23.70
CA GLY A 613 -25.03 9.09 -23.48
C GLY A 613 -23.98 9.69 -24.43
N ALA A 614 -24.37 10.45 -25.47
CA ALA A 614 -23.48 10.84 -26.56
C ALA A 614 -23.05 12.32 -26.56
N PHE A 615 -23.22 13.06 -25.47
CA PHE A 615 -22.55 14.36 -25.27
C PHE A 615 -21.14 14.17 -24.68
N GLY A 616 -20.29 13.44 -25.40
CA GLY A 616 -18.99 12.97 -24.92
C GLY A 616 -17.82 12.98 -25.91
N THR A 617 -18.03 13.31 -27.19
CA THR A 617 -16.96 13.39 -28.21
C THR A 617 -17.16 14.59 -29.13
N GLY A 618 -16.37 15.65 -28.92
CA GLY A 618 -16.33 16.80 -29.81
C GLY A 618 -15.38 16.58 -30.98
N ILE A 619 -15.91 16.12 -32.12
CA ILE A 619 -15.27 16.30 -33.44
C ILE A 619 -16.36 16.83 -34.38
N GLY A 620 -16.26 18.10 -34.75
CA GLY A 620 -17.12 18.70 -35.77
C GLY A 620 -16.51 18.51 -37.16
N PRO A 621 -17.30 18.17 -38.20
CA PRO A 621 -16.82 18.20 -39.57
C PRO A 621 -16.82 19.64 -40.12
N ASN A 622 -15.82 19.93 -40.97
CA ASN A 622 -15.65 21.16 -41.76
C ASN A 622 -15.17 22.44 -41.02
N ALA A 623 -13.86 22.51 -40.74
CA ALA A 623 -13.02 23.70 -40.94
C ALA A 623 -11.54 23.28 -40.98
#